data_AF-A0A7J2R1F2-F1
#
_entry.id   AF-A0A7J2R1F2-F1
#
_cell.length_a   1.000
_cell.length_b   1.000
_cell.length_c   1.000
_cell.angle_alpha   90.00
_cell.angle_beta   90.00
_cell.angle_gamma   90.00
#
_symmetry.space_group_name_H-M   'P 1'
#
loop_
_entity.id
_entity.type
_entity.pdbx_description
1 polymer ?
#
loop_
_entity_poly.entity_id
_entity_poly.type
_entity_poly.pdbx_seq_one_letter_code
_entity_poly.pdbx_strand_id
1 'polypeptide(L)'
;CKGCLNCVQVCPRNAIEVTSIEYNDQIVIIKIDHEKCIMCERCLDRESNFCPKNLFYKDNVKKLSTEEEGIRFKFNEIIKCQGCLNCEKLCPEKAIIPIKFKLI
;
A
#
# COMPACT_ATOMS: atom_id res chain seq x y z
N CYS A 1 12.86 17.35 -4.93
CA CYS A 1 11.89 16.75 -3.99
C CYS A 1 12.40 17.02 -2.57
N LYS A 2 11.53 17.49 -1.66
CA LYS A 2 11.86 17.74 -0.23
C LYS A 2 11.01 16.88 0.72
N GLY A 3 10.33 15.84 0.21
CA GLY A 3 9.28 15.16 0.96
C GLY A 3 7.99 15.97 1.12
N CYS A 4 7.75 16.99 0.28
CA CYS A 4 6.60 17.90 0.37
C CYS A 4 5.27 17.34 -0.20
N LEU A 5 5.28 16.13 -0.77
CA LEU A 5 4.07 15.41 -1.22
C LEU A 5 3.26 16.07 -2.35
N ASN A 6 3.80 17.07 -3.07
CA ASN A 6 3.05 17.80 -4.10
C ASN A 6 2.82 17.01 -5.42
N CYS A 7 3.76 16.17 -5.85
CA CYS A 7 3.64 15.44 -7.12
C CYS A 7 2.49 14.44 -7.05
N VAL A 8 2.56 13.54 -6.08
CA VAL A 8 1.56 13.53 -5.04
C VAL A 8 0.10 13.73 -5.46
N GLN A 9 -0.38 14.92 -5.10
CA GLN A 9 -1.76 15.36 -5.20
C GLN A 9 -2.22 15.75 -6.61
N VAL A 10 -1.31 15.95 -7.57
CA VAL A 10 -1.68 16.60 -8.83
C VAL A 10 -1.98 15.63 -9.98
N CYS A 11 -1.93 14.31 -9.76
CA CYS A 11 -2.18 13.38 -10.87
C CYS A 11 -3.66 12.97 -10.99
N PRO A 12 -4.37 13.37 -12.08
CA PRO A 12 -5.80 13.10 -12.28
C PRO A 12 -6.14 11.64 -12.60
N ARG A 13 -5.14 10.76 -12.75
CA ARG A 13 -5.32 9.30 -12.79
C ARG A 13 -5.20 8.65 -11.40
N ASN A 14 -5.14 9.43 -10.32
CA ASN A 14 -4.61 9.01 -9.02
C ASN A 14 -3.21 8.35 -9.16
N ALA A 15 -2.36 8.84 -10.07
CA ALA A 15 -1.05 8.21 -10.26
C ALA A 15 -0.05 8.51 -9.13
N ILE A 16 -0.47 9.28 -8.12
CA ILE A 16 0.35 9.60 -6.97
C ILE A 16 -0.56 9.77 -5.74
N GLU A 17 -0.18 9.16 -4.62
CA GLU A 17 -0.94 9.15 -3.37
C GLU A 17 0.04 9.16 -2.18
N VAL A 18 -0.21 10.02 -1.18
CA VAL A 18 0.55 10.08 0.07
C VAL A 18 -0.46 10.27 1.17
N THR A 19 -0.81 9.14 1.72
CA THR A 19 -1.21 9.06 3.09
C THR A 19 -0.09 8.23 3.72
N SER A 20 0.55 8.77 4.75
CA SER A 20 1.73 8.17 5.35
C SER A 20 1.57 8.04 6.83
N ILE A 21 2.26 7.06 7.38
CA ILE A 21 2.41 6.89 8.82
C ILE A 21 3.85 7.10 9.21
N GLU A 22 4.05 7.64 10.40
CA GLU A 22 5.38 7.79 10.98
C GLU A 22 5.77 6.47 11.64
N TYR A 23 6.94 5.96 11.26
CA TYR A 23 7.57 4.80 11.85
C TYR A 23 9.04 5.10 12.04
N ASN A 24 9.50 5.24 13.29
CA ASN A 24 10.89 5.58 13.62
C ASN A 24 11.42 6.80 12.83
N ASP A 25 10.70 7.92 12.90
CA ASP A 25 10.99 9.17 12.15
C ASP A 25 11.00 9.04 10.62
N GLN A 26 10.41 7.96 10.09
CA GLN A 26 10.23 7.72 8.66
C GLN A 26 8.75 7.74 8.28
N ILE A 27 8.43 8.45 7.21
CA ILE A 27 7.14 8.42 6.54
C ILE A 27 7.05 7.14 5.73
N VAL A 28 6.06 6.28 6.00
CA VAL A 28 5.82 5.02 5.28
C VAL A 28 4.50 5.07 4.51
N ILE A 29 4.55 4.75 3.22
CA ILE A 29 3.40 4.59 2.31
C ILE A 29 3.39 3.14 1.80
N ILE A 30 2.22 2.54 1.55
CA ILE A 30 2.11 1.16 1.06
C ILE A 30 1.74 1.14 -0.42
N LYS A 31 2.61 0.62 -1.29
CA LYS A 31 2.30 0.37 -2.71
C LYS A 31 2.10 -1.12 -2.95
N ILE A 32 1.25 -1.49 -3.91
CA ILE A 32 1.07 -2.88 -4.36
C ILE A 32 1.52 -2.99 -5.82
N ASP A 33 2.42 -3.93 -6.08
CA ASP A 33 2.84 -4.35 -7.42
C ASP A 33 1.86 -5.42 -7.94
N HIS A 34 0.90 -4.97 -8.75
CA HIS A 34 -0.15 -5.85 -9.24
C HIS A 34 0.38 -6.91 -10.21
N GLU A 35 1.51 -6.69 -10.88
CA GLU A 35 2.14 -7.69 -11.77
C GLU A 35 2.71 -8.88 -10.96
N LYS A 36 3.15 -8.64 -9.73
CA LYS A 36 3.63 -9.70 -8.81
C LYS A 36 2.52 -10.32 -7.97
N CYS A 37 1.40 -9.63 -7.79
CA CYS A 37 0.31 -10.12 -6.96
C CYS A 37 -0.40 -11.30 -7.64
N ILE A 38 -0.24 -12.51 -7.09
CA ILE A 38 -0.91 -13.74 -7.57
C ILE A 38 -2.33 -13.95 -7.01
N MET A 39 -2.93 -12.92 -6.38
CA MET A 39 -4.27 -13.02 -5.78
C MET A 39 -4.44 -14.17 -4.78
N CYS A 40 -3.44 -14.45 -3.93
CA CYS A 40 -3.52 -15.49 -2.89
C CYS A 40 -4.41 -15.13 -1.68
N GLU A 41 -4.90 -13.90 -1.62
CA GLU A 41 -5.85 -13.38 -0.61
C GLU A 41 -5.41 -13.41 0.86
N ARG A 42 -4.20 -13.87 1.18
CA ARG A 42 -3.66 -13.88 2.55
C ARG A 42 -3.63 -12.49 3.21
N CYS A 43 -3.54 -11.42 2.41
CA CYS A 43 -3.59 -10.05 2.91
C CYS A 43 -4.99 -9.57 3.32
N LEU A 44 -6.04 -10.29 2.90
CA LEU A 44 -7.43 -10.06 3.25
C LEU A 44 -7.89 -10.89 4.44
N ASP A 45 -7.12 -11.93 4.78
CA ASP A 45 -7.43 -12.86 5.87
C ASP A 45 -7.37 -12.13 7.23
N ARG A 46 -8.52 -12.10 7.90
CA ARG A 46 -8.72 -11.42 9.20
C ARG A 46 -8.26 -12.25 10.39
N GLU A 47 -8.16 -13.57 10.22
CA GLU A 47 -7.65 -14.47 11.26
C GLU A 47 -6.12 -14.50 11.26
N SER A 48 -5.52 -14.22 10.10
CA SER A 48 -4.08 -14.02 9.98
C SER A 48 -3.63 -12.68 10.59
N ASN A 49 -2.46 -12.66 11.23
CA ASN A 49 -1.81 -11.43 11.70
C ASN A 49 -1.18 -10.59 10.56
N PHE A 50 -1.71 -10.71 9.33
CA PHE A 50 -1.15 -10.04 8.15
C PHE A 50 -1.26 -8.52 8.24
N CYS A 51 -2.49 -8.03 8.44
CA CYS A 51 -2.76 -6.63 8.72
C CYS A 51 -3.74 -6.55 9.89
N PRO A 52 -3.27 -6.26 11.12
CA PRO A 52 -4.13 -6.15 12.31
C PRO A 52 -5.25 -5.09 12.18
N LYS A 53 -5.16 -4.24 11.16
CA LYS A 53 -6.05 -3.11 10.88
C LYS A 53 -6.92 -3.34 9.65
N ASN A 54 -6.80 -4.49 9.00
CA ASN A 54 -7.58 -4.91 7.84
C ASN A 54 -7.67 -3.82 6.74
N LEU A 55 -6.49 -3.37 6.31
CA LEU A 55 -6.33 -2.27 5.34
C LEU A 55 -6.22 -2.73 3.89
N PHE A 56 -6.43 -4.01 3.61
CA PHE A 56 -6.44 -4.55 2.25
C PHE A 56 -7.87 -4.94 1.86
N TYR A 57 -8.21 -4.77 0.57
CA TYR A 57 -9.53 -5.11 0.04
C TYR A 57 -9.45 -5.46 -1.45
N LYS A 58 -10.46 -6.15 -1.97
CA LYS A 58 -10.59 -6.40 -3.42
C LYS A 58 -11.30 -5.24 -4.10
N ASP A 59 -10.80 -4.83 -5.25
CA ASP A 59 -11.38 -3.79 -6.10
C ASP A 59 -10.72 -3.85 -7.50
N ASN A 60 -11.25 -3.12 -8.47
CA ASN A 60 -10.71 -3.10 -9.82
C ASN A 60 -9.36 -2.37 -9.85
N VAL A 61 -8.38 -2.98 -10.51
CA VAL A 61 -7.02 -2.46 -10.70
C VAL A 61 -6.71 -2.40 -12.18
N LYS A 62 -5.94 -1.38 -12.59
CA LYS A 62 -5.48 -1.26 -13.98
C LYS A 62 -4.18 -2.02 -14.14
N LYS A 63 -4.21 -3.12 -14.89
CA LYS A 63 -3.01 -3.80 -15.39
C LYS A 63 -2.86 -3.59 -16.88
N LEU A 64 -1.78 -2.94 -17.30
CA LEU A 64 -1.25 -2.81 -18.67
C LEU A 64 -2.19 -2.30 -19.79
N SER A 65 -3.50 -2.50 -19.73
CA SER A 65 -4.59 -1.96 -20.57
C SER A 65 -5.98 -2.51 -20.20
N THR A 66 -6.10 -3.43 -19.23
CA THR A 66 -7.37 -4.00 -18.75
C THR A 66 -7.66 -3.61 -17.30
N GLU A 67 -8.94 -3.49 -16.97
CA GLU A 67 -9.40 -3.44 -15.59
C GLU A 67 -9.74 -4.86 -15.16
N GLU A 68 -9.06 -5.35 -14.12
CA GLU A 68 -9.28 -6.67 -13.54
C GLU A 68 -9.43 -6.57 -12.03
N GLU A 69 -10.01 -7.60 -11.41
CA GLU A 69 -10.10 -7.67 -9.95
C GLU A 69 -8.69 -7.81 -9.35
N GLY A 70 -8.37 -6.95 -8.37
CA GLY A 70 -7.08 -6.97 -7.70
C GLY A 70 -7.17 -6.58 -6.22
N ILE A 71 -6.04 -6.62 -5.52
CA ILE A 71 -5.94 -6.18 -4.13
C ILE A 71 -5.53 -4.71 -4.06
N ARG A 72 -6.35 -3.87 -3.43
CA ARG A 72 -6.01 -2.48 -3.13
C ARG A 72 -5.74 -2.29 -1.64
N PHE A 73 -4.99 -1.24 -1.33
CA PHE A 73 -4.74 -0.78 0.03
C PHE A 73 -5.66 0.40 0.34
N LYS A 74 -6.25 0.43 1.54
CA LYS A 74 -7.13 1.50 2.00
C LYS A 74 -6.30 2.71 2.42
N PHE A 75 -5.81 3.45 1.43
CA PHE A 75 -5.02 4.65 1.69
C PHE A 75 -5.78 5.73 2.46
N ASN A 76 -7.09 5.84 2.23
CA ASN A 76 -7.97 6.70 3.03
C ASN A 76 -8.01 6.33 4.52
N GLU A 77 -7.62 5.10 4.88
CA GLU A 77 -7.54 4.60 6.24
C GLU A 77 -6.09 4.39 6.72
N ILE A 78 -5.07 4.92 6.02
CA ILE A 78 -3.65 4.71 6.40
C ILE A 78 -3.36 5.12 7.83
N ILE A 79 -4.09 6.10 8.39
CA ILE A 79 -3.90 6.58 9.76
C ILE A 79 -4.09 5.46 10.80
N LYS A 80 -4.78 4.38 10.42
CA LYS A 80 -4.94 3.18 11.24
C LYS A 80 -3.72 2.28 11.15
N CYS A 81 -2.93 2.36 10.08
CA CYS A 81 -1.71 1.58 9.87
C CYS A 81 -0.69 1.91 10.97
N GLN A 82 -0.01 0.89 11.48
CA GLN A 82 0.95 1.03 12.57
C GLN A 82 2.40 0.96 12.10
N GLY A 83 2.64 0.77 10.81
CA GLY A 83 4.00 0.70 10.26
C GLY A 83 4.76 -0.54 10.70
N CYS A 84 4.06 -1.61 11.09
CA CYS A 84 4.70 -2.85 11.53
C CYS A 84 5.44 -3.61 10.42
N LEU A 85 5.16 -3.28 9.15
CA LEU A 85 5.75 -3.89 7.95
C LEU A 85 5.50 -5.41 7.83
N ASN A 86 4.52 -5.95 8.54
CA ASN A 86 4.14 -7.37 8.41
C ASN A 86 3.66 -7.69 6.99
N CYS A 87 2.94 -6.77 6.34
CA CYS A 87 2.45 -6.96 4.98
C CYS A 87 3.57 -7.15 3.95
N GLU A 88 4.72 -6.49 4.13
CA GLU A 88 5.92 -6.71 3.31
C GLU A 88 6.50 -8.10 3.57
N LYS A 89 6.65 -8.48 4.86
CA LYS A 89 7.29 -9.73 5.29
C LYS A 89 6.48 -10.97 4.94
N LEU A 90 5.15 -10.88 5.04
CA LEU A 90 4.24 -12.03 4.91
C LEU A 90 3.71 -12.22 3.49
N CYS A 91 3.84 -11.23 2.60
CA CYS A 91 3.46 -11.40 1.20
C CYS A 91 4.44 -12.37 0.52
N PRO A 92 4.00 -13.58 0.09
CA PRO A 92 4.91 -14.59 -0.47
C PRO A 92 5.62 -14.09 -1.73
N GLU A 93 4.92 -13.31 -2.54
CA GLU A 93 5.44 -12.74 -3.79
C GLU A 93 6.19 -11.41 -3.61
N LYS A 94 6.26 -10.90 -2.38
CA LYS A 94 6.81 -9.56 -2.07
C LYS A 94 6.19 -8.46 -2.95
N ALA A 95 4.91 -8.60 -3.27
CA ALA A 95 4.15 -7.66 -4.09
C ALA A 95 3.78 -6.37 -3.32
N ILE A 96 3.86 -6.38 -1.99
CA ILE A 96 3.54 -5.22 -1.15
C ILE A 96 4.84 -4.49 -0.80
N ILE A 97 4.95 -3.23 -1.22
CA ILE A 97 6.18 -2.43 -1.18
C ILE A 97 5.95 -1.20 -0.30
N PRO A 98 6.48 -1.19 0.94
CA PRO A 98 6.52 0.00 1.77
C PRO A 98 7.55 1.00 1.25
N ILE A 99 7.12 2.22 0.92
CA ILE A 99 7.99 3.32 0.51
C ILE A 99 8.30 4.16 1.75
N LYS A 100 9.58 4.28 2.11
CA LYS A 100 10.05 4.98 3.31
C LYS A 100 10.75 6.28 2.96
N PHE A 101 10.41 7.38 3.64
CA PHE A 101 11.08 8.67 3.50
C PHE A 101 11.56 9.15 4.86
N LYS A 102 12.82 9.55 4.96
CA LYS A 102 13.36 10.19 6.17
C LYS A 102 13.00 11.67 6.14
N LEU A 103 12.44 12.17 7.24
CA LEU A 103 12.30 13.62 7.45
C LEU A 103 13.71 14.18 7.66
N ILE A 104 14.09 15.16 6.82
CA ILE A 104 15.38 15.86 6.87
C ILE A 104 15.25 17.03 7.83
#